data_AF-A0A2T5JEI5-F1
#
_entry.id   AF-A0A2T5JEI5-F1
#
_cell.length_a   1.000
_cell.length_b   1.000
_cell.length_c   1.000
_cell.angle_alpha   90.00
_cell.angle_beta   90.00
_cell.angle_gamma   90.00
#
_symmetry.space_group_name_H-M   'P 1'
#
loop_
_entity.id
_entity.type
_entity.pdbx_description
1 polymer ?
#
loop_
_entity_poly.entity_id
_entity_poly.type
_entity_poly.pdbx_seq_one_letter_code
_entity_poly.pdbx_strand_id
1 'polypeptide(L)'
;MNEYLALAIIDTIFIAWSLLVARVIIHSRSIEISLLWISAYLVLDWCYFNGINKAHQYLRDHKFYIDFGHGSLLLLLDMILCYVAALIIISIALKKRTKKHYNTNTEKTLR
;
A
#
# COMPACT_ATOMS: atom_id res chain seq x y z
N MET A 1 -14.83 17.05 12.86
CA MET A 1 -14.43 15.63 12.87
C MET A 1 -12.92 15.61 13.05
N ASN A 2 -12.37 14.92 14.06
CA ASN A 2 -10.92 14.97 14.34
C ASN A 2 -10.13 14.60 13.07
N GLU A 3 -9.28 15.49 12.59
CA GLU A 3 -8.35 15.26 11.47
C GLU A 3 -7.56 13.94 11.64
N TYR A 4 -7.20 13.61 12.87
CA TYR A 4 -6.57 12.35 13.26
C TYR A 4 -7.44 11.12 12.99
N LEU A 5 -8.76 11.24 13.12
CA LEU A 5 -9.69 10.14 12.80
C LEU A 5 -9.72 9.89 11.28
N ALA A 6 -9.69 10.96 10.47
CA ALA A 6 -9.64 10.83 9.02
C ALA A 6 -8.32 10.20 8.56
N LEU A 7 -7.20 10.63 9.13
CA LEU A 7 -5.88 10.03 8.88
C LEU A 7 -5.85 8.56 9.30
N ALA A 8 -6.33 8.23 10.50
CA ALA A 8 -6.38 6.84 10.96
C ALA A 8 -7.22 5.94 10.03
N ILE A 9 -8.30 6.46 9.45
CA ILE A 9 -9.11 5.72 8.47
C ILE A 9 -8.31 5.50 7.18
N ILE A 10 -7.65 6.54 6.66
CA ILE A 10 -6.80 6.48 5.46
C ILE A 10 -5.68 5.45 5.66
N ASP A 11 -5.00 5.50 6.79
CA ASP A 11 -3.94 4.56 7.19
C ASP A 11 -4.45 3.13 7.28
N THR A 12 -5.60 2.94 7.93
CA THR A 12 -6.18 1.60 8.12
C THR A 12 -6.53 0.96 6.77
N ILE A 13 -7.12 1.74 5.86
CA ILE A 13 -7.45 1.28 4.50
C ILE A 13 -6.15 0.95 3.74
N PHE A 14 -5.14 1.81 3.83
CA PHE A 14 -3.84 1.60 3.19
C PHE A 14 -3.15 0.33 3.70
N ILE A 15 -3.09 0.11 5.02
CA ILE A 15 -2.47 -1.07 5.63
C ILE A 15 -3.23 -2.34 5.21
N ALA A 16 -4.56 -2.32 5.27
CA ALA A 16 -5.38 -3.47 4.87
C ALA A 16 -5.14 -3.84 3.39
N TRP A 17 -5.12 -2.84 2.51
CA TRP A 17 -4.81 -3.02 1.09
C TRP A 17 -3.40 -3.58 0.87
N SER A 18 -2.40 -2.98 1.52
CA SER A 18 -1.00 -3.40 1.45
C SER A 18 -0.81 -4.86 1.89
N LEU A 19 -1.50 -5.30 2.94
CA LEU A 19 -1.46 -6.69 3.40
C LEU A 19 -2.11 -7.66 2.40
N LEU A 20 -3.19 -7.27 1.73
CA LEU A 20 -3.82 -8.08 0.69
C LEU A 20 -2.86 -8.27 -0.50
N VAL A 21 -2.25 -7.18 -0.99
CA VAL A 21 -1.27 -7.25 -2.07
C VAL A 21 -0.07 -8.12 -1.68
N ALA A 22 0.44 -7.97 -0.46
CA ALA A 22 1.54 -8.79 0.04
C ALA A 22 1.19 -10.29 0.02
N ARG A 23 -0.03 -10.66 0.42
CA ARG A 23 -0.50 -12.04 0.36
C ARG A 23 -0.53 -12.55 -1.08
N VAL A 24 -1.01 -11.75 -2.03
CA VAL A 24 -1.05 -12.11 -3.45
C VAL A 24 0.35 -12.31 -4.02
N ILE A 25 1.30 -11.41 -3.72
CA ILE A 25 2.71 -11.53 -4.15
C ILE A 25 3.38 -12.79 -3.60
N ILE A 26 3.09 -13.19 -2.36
CA ILE A 26 3.65 -14.41 -1.75
C ILE A 26 3.08 -15.69 -2.40
N HIS A 27 1.83 -15.64 -2.88
CA HIS A 27 1.13 -16.79 -3.46
C HIS A 27 1.23 -16.87 -4.99
N SER A 28 1.76 -15.84 -5.66
CA SER A 28 1.93 -15.85 -7.10
C SER A 28 2.97 -16.90 -7.53
N ARG A 29 2.62 -17.65 -8.60
CA ARG A 29 3.45 -18.74 -9.11
C ARG A 29 4.66 -18.24 -9.91
N SER A 30 4.50 -17.20 -10.73
CA SER A 30 5.56 -16.61 -11.54
C SER A 30 6.11 -15.32 -10.93
N ILE A 31 7.41 -15.06 -11.16
CA ILE A 31 8.08 -13.80 -10.82
C ILE A 31 7.48 -12.64 -11.64
N GLU A 32 7.08 -12.90 -12.88
CA GLU A 32 6.47 -11.91 -13.78
C GLU A 32 5.12 -11.45 -13.22
N ILE A 33 4.33 -12.40 -12.70
CA ILE A 33 3.05 -12.11 -12.05
C ILE A 33 3.28 -11.27 -10.79
N SER A 34 4.31 -11.60 -9.98
CA SER A 34 4.68 -10.76 -8.81
C SER A 34 5.04 -9.34 -9.22
N LEU A 35 5.82 -9.17 -10.30
CA LEU A 35 6.20 -7.84 -10.80
C LEU A 35 4.97 -7.06 -11.29
N LEU A 36 4.05 -7.71 -11.99
CA LEU A 36 2.79 -7.09 -12.43
C LEU A 36 1.96 -6.62 -11.23
N TRP A 37 1.86 -7.42 -10.17
CA TRP A 37 1.18 -7.02 -8.93
C TRP A 37 1.87 -5.86 -8.22
N ILE A 38 3.21 -5.82 -8.21
CA ILE A 38 3.97 -4.70 -7.64
C ILE A 38 3.71 -3.41 -8.45
N SER A 39 3.78 -3.48 -9.78
CA SER A 39 3.49 -2.33 -10.65
C SER A 39 2.05 -1.84 -10.48
N ALA A 40 1.08 -2.76 -10.47
CA ALA A 40 -0.32 -2.43 -10.24
C ALA A 40 -0.55 -1.79 -8.87
N TYR A 41 0.12 -2.29 -7.83
CA TYR A 41 0.06 -1.75 -6.48
C TYR A 41 0.58 -0.31 -6.40
N LEU A 42 1.75 -0.02 -7.00
CA LEU A 42 2.29 1.34 -7.04
C LEU A 42 1.37 2.32 -7.78
N VAL A 43 0.76 1.89 -8.89
CA VAL A 43 -0.21 2.71 -9.63
C VAL A 43 -1.48 2.94 -8.82
N LEU A 44 -1.99 1.91 -8.13
CA LEU A 44 -3.17 2.03 -7.29
C LEU A 44 -2.93 2.89 -6.05
N ASP A 45 -1.75 2.81 -5.44
CA ASP A 45 -1.35 3.70 -4.34
C ASP A 45 -1.30 5.16 -4.81
N TRP A 46 -0.71 5.42 -5.98
CA TRP A 46 -0.72 6.75 -6.58
C TRP A 46 -2.16 7.25 -6.83
N CYS A 47 -3.03 6.42 -7.40
CA CYS A 47 -4.44 6.74 -7.61
C CYS A 47 -5.18 6.98 -6.29
N TYR A 48 -4.90 6.21 -5.25
CA TYR A 48 -5.50 6.34 -3.93
C TYR A 48 -5.19 7.71 -3.31
N PHE A 49 -3.92 8.09 -3.22
CA PHE A 49 -3.53 9.38 -2.67
C PHE A 49 -4.02 10.56 -3.51
N ASN A 50 -3.99 10.43 -4.85
CA ASN A 50 -4.55 11.45 -5.73
C ASN A 50 -6.07 11.59 -5.55
N GLY A 51 -6.78 10.47 -5.36
CA GLY A 51 -8.20 10.43 -5.05
C GLY A 51 -8.52 11.12 -3.72
N ILE A 52 -7.76 10.82 -2.67
CA ILE A 52 -7.91 11.48 -1.36
C ILE A 52 -7.67 12.99 -1.48
N ASN A 53 -6.61 13.40 -2.18
CA ASN A 53 -6.30 14.82 -2.35
C ASN A 53 -7.42 15.56 -3.10
N LYS A 54 -7.97 14.97 -4.16
CA LYS A 54 -9.13 15.53 -4.88
C LYS A 54 -10.39 15.55 -4.03
N ALA A 55 -10.66 14.48 -3.26
CA ALA A 55 -11.80 14.44 -2.35
C ALA A 55 -11.68 15.51 -1.26
N HIS A 56 -10.48 15.72 -0.72
CA HIS A 56 -10.20 16.77 0.25
C HIS A 56 -10.44 18.18 -0.35
N GLN A 57 -9.93 18.45 -1.56
CA GLN A 57 -10.18 19.70 -2.27
C GLN A 57 -11.68 19.92 -2.52
N TYR A 58 -12.39 18.89 -3.00
CA TYR A 58 -13.82 18.96 -3.25
C TYR A 58 -14.63 19.27 -1.98
N LEU A 59 -14.30 18.62 -0.85
CA LEU A 59 -14.95 18.88 0.44
C LEU A 59 -14.68 20.30 0.93
N ARG A 60 -13.46 20.80 0.74
CA ARG A 60 -13.08 22.19 1.06
C ARG A 60 -13.91 23.19 0.25
N ASP A 61 -14.07 22.96 -1.05
CA ASP A 61 -14.85 23.83 -1.93
C ASP A 61 -16.34 23.89 -1.54
N HIS A 62 -16.87 22.82 -0.92
CA HIS A 62 -18.25 22.74 -0.43
C HIS A 62 -18.43 23.16 1.03
N LYS A 63 -17.46 23.90 1.60
CA LYS A 63 -17.44 24.39 2.99
C LYS A 63 -17.48 23.27 4.06
N PHE A 64 -17.23 22.02 3.68
CA PHE A 64 -16.92 20.96 4.63
C PHE A 64 -15.45 21.06 5.00
N TYR A 65 -15.17 21.93 5.97
CA TYR A 65 -13.84 22.07 6.54
C TYR A 65 -13.54 20.87 7.44
N ILE A 66 -12.93 19.84 6.86
CA ILE A 66 -12.01 19.04 7.66
C ILE A 66 -10.79 19.94 7.81
N ASP A 67 -10.64 20.49 9.01
CA ASP A 67 -9.61 21.48 9.34
C ASP A 67 -8.25 20.79 9.41
N PHE A 68 -7.79 20.41 8.23
CA PHE A 68 -6.43 20.05 7.94
C PHE A 68 -5.63 21.36 7.96
N GLY A 69 -5.45 21.98 9.14
CA GLY A 69 -4.85 23.33 9.26
C GLY A 69 -3.49 23.47 8.56
N HIS A 70 -2.78 22.34 8.41
CA HIS A 70 -1.57 22.12 7.58
C HIS A 70 -1.74 20.90 6.65
N GLY A 71 -2.94 20.39 6.42
CA GLY A 71 -3.10 18.99 6.04
C GLY A 71 -2.89 18.64 4.58
N SER A 72 -2.39 19.55 3.73
CA SER A 72 -1.63 19.09 2.57
C SER A 72 -0.29 18.48 3.01
N LEU A 73 0.34 19.03 4.05
CA LEU A 73 1.62 18.57 4.60
C LEU A 73 1.46 17.28 5.41
N LEU A 74 0.43 17.17 6.26
CA LEU A 74 0.15 15.93 7.00
C LEU A 74 -0.19 14.79 6.03
N LEU A 75 -1.03 15.03 5.03
CA LEU A 75 -1.40 14.02 4.03
C LEU A 75 -0.21 13.64 3.14
N LEU A 76 0.69 14.59 2.86
CA LEU A 76 1.95 14.33 2.15
C LEU A 76 2.92 13.50 3.01
N LEU A 77 3.05 13.82 4.29
CA LEU A 77 3.87 13.05 5.23
C LEU A 77 3.34 11.62 5.36
N ASP A 78 2.03 11.49 5.49
CA ASP A 78 1.31 10.22 5.56
C ASP A 78 1.52 9.38 4.28
N MET A 79 1.43 10.02 3.12
CA MET A 79 1.76 9.42 1.83
C MET A 79 3.20 8.90 1.80
N ILE A 80 4.17 9.68 2.27
CA ILE A 80 5.58 9.25 2.33
C ILE A 80 5.75 8.04 3.25
N LEU A 81 5.13 8.06 4.44
CA LEU A 81 5.17 6.94 5.39
C LEU A 81 4.55 5.68 4.78
N CYS A 82 3.43 5.82 4.09
CA CYS A 82 2.77 4.75 3.37
C CYS A 82 3.68 4.16 2.28
N TYR A 83 4.36 5.00 1.47
CA TYR A 83 5.33 4.50 0.48
C TYR A 83 6.51 3.77 1.11
N VAL A 84 7.04 4.26 2.24
CA VAL A 84 8.10 3.55 2.98
C VAL A 84 7.60 2.20 3.48
N ALA A 85 6.39 2.15 4.04
CA ALA A 85 5.76 0.91 4.47
C ALA A 85 5.51 -0.06 3.31
N ALA A 86 5.04 0.44 2.16
CA ALA A 86 4.87 -0.33 0.92
C ALA A 86 6.17 -1.01 0.50
N LEU A 87 7.29 -0.27 0.48
CA LEU A 87 8.61 -0.82 0.15
C LEU A 87 9.05 -1.93 1.11
N ILE A 88 8.82 -1.74 2.42
CA ILE A 88 9.12 -2.76 3.45
C ILE A 88 8.26 -4.01 3.21
N ILE A 89 6.96 -3.84 2.98
CA ILE A 89 6.01 -4.94 2.77
C ILE A 89 6.36 -5.72 1.50
N ILE A 90 6.63 -5.04 0.38
CA ILE A 90 7.07 -5.66 -0.87
C ILE A 90 8.36 -6.45 -0.65
N SER A 91 9.35 -5.86 0.04
CA SER A 91 10.63 -6.51 0.31
C SER A 91 10.46 -7.80 1.13
N ILE A 92 9.62 -7.75 2.18
CA ILE A 92 9.29 -8.92 3.00
C ILE A 92 8.54 -9.97 2.17
N ALA A 93 7.58 -9.55 1.34
CA ALA A 93 6.81 -10.44 0.49
C ALA A 93 7.69 -11.19 -0.52
N LEU A 94 8.60 -10.48 -1.19
CA LEU A 94 9.58 -11.06 -2.10
C LEU A 94 10.53 -12.03 -1.40
N LYS A 95 11.05 -11.68 -0.21
CA LYS A 95 11.92 -12.56 0.58
C LYS A 95 11.20 -13.84 1.03
N LYS A 96 9.93 -13.74 1.43
CA LYS A 96 9.12 -14.91 1.79
C LYS A 96 8.86 -15.80 0.57
N ARG A 97 8.58 -15.21 -0.59
CA ARG A 97 8.39 -15.93 -1.86
C ARG A 97 9.66 -16.71 -2.25
N THR A 98 10.83 -16.09 -2.23
CA THR A 98 12.09 -16.75 -2.62
C THR A 98 12.41 -17.93 -1.70
N LYS A 99 12.22 -17.78 -0.37
CA LYS A 99 12.38 -18.89 0.58
C LYS A 99 11.41 -20.05 0.30
N LYS A 100 10.14 -19.75 -0.02
CA LYS A 100 9.15 -20.77 -0.37
C LYS A 100 9.56 -21.56 -1.62
N HIS A 101 9.97 -20.87 -2.69
CA HIS A 101 10.43 -21.52 -3.91
C HIS A 101 11.68 -22.37 -3.69
N TYR A 102 12.64 -21.90 -2.88
CA TYR A 102 13.83 -22.67 -2.53
C TYR A 102 13.45 -24.00 -1.87
N ASN A 103 12.65 -23.96 -0.79
CA ASN A 103 12.21 -25.17 -0.08
C ASN A 103 11.47 -26.16 -1.00
N THR A 104 10.60 -25.65 -1.88
CA THR A 104 9.82 -26.51 -2.79
C THR A 104 10.73 -27.22 -3.81
N ASN A 105 11.83 -26.58 -4.22
CA ASN A 105 12.81 -27.20 -5.13
C ASN A 105 13.68 -28.23 -4.38
N THR A 106 14.13 -27.93 -3.16
CA THR A 106 14.94 -28.88 -2.37
C THR A 106 14.18 -30.18 -2.07
N GLU A 107 12.88 -30.10 -1.77
CA GLU A 107 12.03 -31.29 -1.57
C GLU A 107 11.87 -32.14 -2.84
N LYS A 108 11.89 -31.52 -4.03
CA LYS A 108 11.82 -32.25 -5.30
C LYS A 108 13.12 -32.95 -5.65
N THR A 109 14.27 -32.42 -5.28
CA THR A 109 15.58 -33.04 -5.58
C THR A 109 15.90 -34.24 -4.67
N LEU A 110 15.23 -34.33 -3.51
CA LEU A 110 15.40 -35.42 -2.54
C LEU A 110 14.46 -36.62 -2.77
N ARG A 111 13.59 -36.56 -3.79
CA ARG A 111 12.71 -37.65 -4.22
C ARG A 111 13.19 -38.20 -5.56
#